data_AF-A0A1I1FUW7-F1
#
_entry.id   AF-A0A1I1FUW7-F1
#
_cell.length_a   1.000
_cell.length_b   1.000
_cell.length_c   1.000
_cell.angle_alpha   90.00
_cell.angle_beta   90.00
_cell.angle_gamma   90.00
#
_symmetry.space_group_name_H-M   'P 1'
#
loop_
_entity.id
_entity.type
_entity.pdbx_description
1 polymer ?
#
loop_
_entity_poly.entity_id
_entity_poly.type
_entity_poly.pdbx_seq_one_letter_code
_entity_poly.pdbx_strand_id
1 'polypeptide(L)' 'MRTLFIGNSHTVYNDMPNIFKEICKENGIDMQVAMLTKGGMGFDYHAENEQTRFNILFGDRYYPSSTTF' A
#
# COMPACT_ATOMS: atom_id res chain seq x y z
N MET A 1 2.78 1.68 14.20
CA MET A 1 1.53 1.24 13.54
C MET A 1 1.84 0.80 12.11
N ARG A 2 1.03 -0.06 11.49
CA ARG A 2 1.21 -0.52 10.10
C ARG A 2 -0.02 -0.20 9.27
N THR A 3 0.18 0.28 8.05
CA THR A 3 -0.89 0.61 7.10
C THR A 3 -0.58 0.05 5.72
N LEU A 4 -1.56 -0.61 5.11
CA LEU A 4 -1.50 -1.10 3.74
C LEU A 4 -2.39 -0.23 2.86
N PHE A 5 -1.82 0.35 1.82
CA PHE A 5 -2.55 1.07 0.79
C PHE A 5 -2.96 0.11 -0.32
N ILE A 6 -4.26 -0.10 -0.48
CA ILE A 6 -4.83 -0.85 -1.61
C ILE A 6 -5.38 0.17 -2.60
N GLY A 7 -4.92 0.14 -3.84
CA GLY A 7 -5.37 1.12 -4.83
C GLY A 7 -4.79 0.89 -6.21
N ASN A 8 -4.63 1.97 -6.97
CA ASN A 8 -4.26 1.90 -8.38
C ASN A 8 -3.23 2.98 -8.73
N SER A 9 -3.15 3.32 -10.01
CA SER A 9 -2.25 4.36 -10.52
C SER A 9 -2.40 5.70 -9.77
N HIS A 10 -3.59 6.06 -9.27
CA HIS A 10 -3.77 7.28 -8.49
C HIS A 10 -3.04 7.24 -7.13
N THR A 11 -2.97 6.07 -6.48
CA THR A 11 -2.24 5.91 -5.21
C THR A 11 -0.74 6.09 -5.41
N VAL A 12 -0.21 5.54 -6.51
CA VAL A 12 1.22 5.66 -6.87
C VAL A 12 1.55 7.08 -7.34
N TYR A 13 0.79 7.62 -8.30
CA TYR A 13 1.06 8.91 -8.92
C TYR A 13 1.04 10.06 -7.92
N ASN A 14 0.15 10.00 -6.93
CA ASN A 14 0.06 11.03 -5.90
C ASN A 14 0.97 10.77 -4.69
N ASP A 15 1.79 9.71 -4.70
CA ASP A 15 2.69 9.34 -3.58
C ASP A 15 1.98 9.24 -2.22
N MET A 16 0.74 8.73 -2.23
CA MET A 16 -0.14 8.73 -1.06
C MET A 16 0.44 8.01 0.17
N PRO A 17 1.10 6.84 0.04
CA PRO A 17 1.68 6.16 1.20
C PRO A 17 2.73 7.01 1.94
N ASN A 18 3.61 7.70 1.21
CA ASN A 18 4.65 8.52 1.82
C ASN A 18 4.08 9.80 2.43
N ILE A 19 3.15 10.48 1.76
CA ILE A 19 2.46 11.64 2.32
C ILE A 19 1.79 11.28 3.65
N PHE A 20 1.07 10.16 3.71
CA PHE A 20 0.45 9.70 4.94
C PHE A 20 1.46 9.38 6.04
N LYS A 21 2.59 8.75 5.68
CA LYS A 21 3.68 8.46 6.62
C LYS A 21 4.27 9.73 7.22
N GLU A 22 4.54 10.76 6.43
CA GLU A 22 5.09 12.01 6.93
C GLU A 22 4.07 12.76 7.82
N ILE A 23 2.79 12.79 7.45
CA ILE A 23 1.73 13.34 8.33
C ILE A 23 1.72 12.61 9.69
N CYS A 24 1.81 11.28 9.69
CA CYS A 24 1.86 10.51 10.93
C CYS A 24 3.08 10.87 11.79
N LYS A 25 4.25 10.97 11.14
CA LYS A 25 5.50 11.33 11.79
C LYS A 25 5.45 12.71 12.44
N GLU A 26 4.85 13.70 11.77
CA GLU A 26 4.62 15.05 12.32
C GLU A 26 3.74 15.03 13.58
N ASN A 27 2.88 14.02 13.71
CA ASN A 27 2.02 13.80 14.87
C ASN A 27 2.61 12.82 15.89
N GLY A 28 3.91 12.49 15.79
CA GLY A 28 4.60 11.59 16.72
C GLY A 28 4.20 10.11 16.59
N ILE A 29 3.58 9.72 15.47
CA ILE A 29 3.16 8.34 15.20
C ILE A 29 4.22 7.66 14.34
N ASP A 30 4.89 6.64 14.88
CA ASP A 30 5.76 5.77 14.09
C ASP A 30 4.93 4.88 13.15
N MET A 31 4.88 5.27 11.87
CA MET A 31 4.08 4.64 10.83
C MET A 31 4.94 3.88 9.82
N GLN A 32 4.59 2.61 9.62
CA GLN A 32 5.09 1.78 8.53
C GLN A 32 4.01 1.68 7.45
N VAL A 33 4.36 2.00 6.21
CA VAL A 33 3.45 1.95 5.07
C VAL A 33 3.94 0.92 4.06
N ALA A 34 2.99 0.20 3.49
CA ALA A 34 3.16 -0.64 2.30
C ALA A 34 2.05 -0.32 1.31
N MET A 35 2.22 -0.68 0.05
CA MET A 35 1.17 -0.52 -0.96
C MET A 35 1.05 -1.75 -1.85
N LEU A 36 -0.18 -2.05 -2.24
CA LEU A 36 -0.53 -3.02 -3.26
C LEU A 36 -1.38 -2.29 -4.31
N THR A 37 -0.75 -1.94 -5.42
CA THR A 37 -1.38 -1.14 -6.47
C THR A 37 -1.33 -1.83 -7.82
N LYS A 38 -2.42 -1.70 -8.58
CA LYS A 38 -2.46 -2.15 -9.98
C LYS A 38 -3.12 -1.09 -10.84
N GLY A 39 -2.40 -0.58 -11.83
CA GLY A 39 -2.91 0.43 -12.76
C GLY A 39 -4.19 -0.05 -13.47
N GLY A 40 -5.20 0.83 -13.53
CA GLY A 40 -6.49 0.57 -14.19
C GLY A 40 -7.45 -0.35 -13.44
N MET A 41 -7.10 -0.84 -12.25
CA MET A 41 -7.93 -1.78 -11.49
C MET A 41 -8.67 -1.13 -10.32
N GLY A 42 -9.82 -1.71 -9.98
CA GLY A 42 -10.67 -1.34 -8.84
C GLY A 42 -10.61 -2.35 -7.70
N PHE A 43 -11.50 -2.19 -6.73
CA PHE A 43 -11.56 -3.07 -5.56
C PHE A 43 -12.07 -4.48 -5.87
N ASP A 44 -12.78 -4.67 -6.97
CA ASP A 44 -13.18 -5.97 -7.51
C ASP A 44 -11.96 -6.86 -7.78
N TYR A 45 -10.97 -6.32 -8.51
CA TYR A 45 -9.69 -6.99 -8.72
C TYR A 45 -9.00 -7.32 -7.40
N HIS A 46 -8.94 -6.35 -6.48
CA HIS A 46 -8.26 -6.55 -5.20
C HIS A 46 -8.96 -7.55 -4.29
N ALA A 47 -10.29 -7.67 -4.36
CA ALA A 47 -11.06 -8.63 -3.57
C ALA A 47 -10.77 -10.08 -3.99
N GLU A 48 -10.50 -10.31 -5.28
CA GLU A 48 -10.15 -11.63 -5.82
C GLU A 48 -8.64 -11.92 -5.79
N ASN A 49 -7.81 -10.88 -5.65
CA ASN A 49 -6.37 -11.00 -5.66
C ASN A 49 -5.83 -11.63 -4.35
N GLU A 50 -5.16 -12.78 -4.49
CA GLU A 50 -4.58 -13.52 -3.37
C GLU A 50 -3.54 -12.73 -2.57
N GLN A 51 -2.77 -11.83 -3.22
CA GLN A 51 -1.79 -10.99 -2.54
C GLN A 51 -2.48 -9.97 -1.64
N THR A 52 -3.63 -9.42 -2.04
CA THR A 52 -4.43 -8.54 -1.18
C THR A 52 -4.83 -9.28 0.10
N ARG A 53 -5.40 -10.48 -0.05
CA ARG A 53 -5.80 -11.31 1.10
C ARG A 53 -4.61 -11.66 1.99
N PHE A 54 -3.50 -12.07 1.40
CA PHE A 54 -2.28 -12.41 2.13
C PHE A 54 -1.75 -11.21 2.93
N ASN A 55 -1.67 -10.03 2.31
CA ASN A 55 -1.18 -8.81 2.95
C ASN A 55 -2.08 -8.35 4.11
N ILE A 56 -3.41 -8.50 3.99
CA ILE A 56 -4.35 -8.19 5.08
C ILE A 56 -4.17 -9.16 6.26
N LEU A 57 -4.04 -10.47 5.98
CA LEU A 57 -3.99 -11.50 7.02
C LEU A 57 -2.64 -11.56 7.75
N PHE A 58 -1.54 -11.30 7.03
CA PHE A 58 -0.20 -11.56 7.54
C PHE A 58 0.70 -10.30 7.60
N GLY A 59 0.28 -9.18 7.01
CA GLY A 59 0.98 -7.89 7.12
C GLY A 59 2.37 -7.88 6.48
N ASP A 60 2.43 -8.36 5.23
CA ASP A 60 3.61 -8.83 4.49
C ASP A 60 4.97 -8.19 4.86
N ARG A 61 5.98 -9.07 5.05
CA ARG A 61 7.41 -8.74 5.11
C ARG A 61 8.02 -9.16 3.77
N TYR A 62 7.85 -8.38 2.71
CA TYR A 62 8.75 -8.46 1.57
C TYR A 62 8.80 -7.13 0.82
N TYR A 63 9.96 -6.47 0.90
CA TYR A 63 10.35 -5.40 -0.02
C TYR A 63 11.83 -5.58 -0.40
N PRO A 64 12.12 -6.34 -1.46
CA PRO A 64 13.16 -6.00 -2.38
C PRO A 64 12.49 -5.63 -3.70
N SER A 65 12.37 -4.33 -3.95
CA SER A 65 12.46 -3.73 -5.29
C SER A 65 11.94 -4.58 -6.47
N SER A 66 10.64 -4.59 -6.72
CA SER A 66 10.00 -4.80 -8.03
C SER A 66 8.51 -4.96 -7.78
N THR A 67 7.61 -4.16 -8.35
CA THR A 67 7.40 -4.16 -9.80
C THR A 67 7.15 -2.75 -10.33
N THR A 68 8.05 -2.36 -11.22
CA THR A 68 7.91 -1.34 -12.25
C THR A 68 6.56 -1.43 -12.95
N PHE A 69 5.79 -0.35 -12.91
CA PHE A 69 5.06 0.33 -13.99
C PHE A 69 4.01 1.26 -13.36
#